data_AF-A0A2D0HE01-F1
#
_entry.id   AF-A0A2D0HE01-F1
#
_cell.length_a   1.000
_cell.length_b   1.000
_cell.length_c   1.000
_cell.angle_alpha   90.00
_cell.angle_beta   90.00
_cell.angle_gamma   90.00
#
_symmetry.space_group_name_H-M   'P 1'
#
loop_
_entity.id
_entity.type
_entity.pdbx_description
1 polymer ?
#
loop_
_entity_poly.entity_id
_entity_poly.type
_entity_poly.pdbx_seq_one_letter_code
_entity_poly.pdbx_strand_id
1 'polypeptide(L)'
;MKIYTKIEIQASDEQVWNLLTDFASFPHWNLFIRQISGSLSEGAQLTVHFQPPGRDIVTFRPTVITVEPNRKLREPNIENQGRTH
;
A
#
# COMPACT_ATOMS: atom_id res chain seq x y z
N MET A 1 1.10 -4.11 -19.95
CA MET A 1 2.10 -3.01 -19.94
C MET A 1 2.71 -2.97 -18.54
N LYS A 2 4.04 -2.78 -18.38
CA LYS A 2 4.66 -2.65 -17.04
C LYS A 2 5.09 -1.20 -16.85
N ILE A 3 4.79 -0.63 -15.68
CA ILE A 3 5.21 0.72 -15.29
C ILE A 3 6.34 0.57 -14.28
N TYR A 4 7.40 1.36 -14.42
CA TYR A 4 8.52 1.41 -13.49
C TYR A 4 8.82 2.87 -13.13
N THR A 5 8.91 3.14 -11.83
CA THR A 5 9.25 4.45 -11.27
C THR A 5 10.29 4.25 -10.17
N LYS A 6 11.26 5.15 -10.09
CA LYS A 6 12.28 5.19 -9.04
C LYS A 6 12.38 6.60 -8.47
N ILE A 7 12.52 6.70 -7.15
CA ILE A 7 12.84 7.93 -6.43
C ILE A 7 14.00 7.66 -5.47
N GLU A 8 14.78 8.69 -5.14
CA GLU A 8 15.84 8.62 -4.12
C GLU A 8 15.44 9.46 -2.93
N ILE A 9 15.49 8.87 -1.73
CA ILE A 9 15.09 9.50 -0.48
C ILE A 9 16.33 9.55 0.41
N GLN A 10 16.68 10.74 0.91
CA GLN A 10 17.81 10.94 1.82
C GLN A 10 17.42 10.58 3.27
N ALA A 11 17.19 9.29 3.53
CA ALA A 11 16.82 8.74 4.84
C ALA A 11 17.35 7.29 4.97
N SER A 12 17.33 6.73 6.18
CA SER A 12 17.69 5.32 6.36
C SER A 12 16.58 4.39 5.85
N ASP A 13 16.95 3.17 5.44
CA ASP A 13 16.00 2.15 5.00
C ASP A 13 14.93 1.86 6.07
N GLU A 14 15.33 1.86 7.34
CA GLU A 14 14.44 1.66 8.49
C GLU A 14 13.41 2.79 8.64
N GLN A 15 13.84 4.05 8.48
CA GLN A 15 12.93 5.19 8.57
C GLN A 15 11.89 5.15 7.44
N VAL A 16 12.33 4.86 6.21
CA VAL A 16 11.44 4.72 5.06
C VAL A 16 10.48 3.55 5.26
N TRP A 17 11.00 2.42 5.72
CA TRP A 17 10.19 1.23 5.98
C TRP A 17 9.12 1.47 7.04
N ASN A 18 9.49 2.04 8.18
CA ASN A 18 8.55 2.36 9.25
C ASN A 18 7.44 3.29 8.74
N LEU A 19 7.78 4.30 7.94
CA LEU A 19 6.78 5.20 7.35
C LEU A 19 5.86 4.50 6.33
N LEU A 20 6.41 3.65 5.47
CA LEU A 20 5.66 2.91 4.45
C LEU A 20 4.84 1.74 5.02
N THR A 21 5.09 1.34 6.26
CA THR A 21 4.41 0.21 6.92
C THR A 21 3.53 0.63 8.09
N ASP A 22 3.64 1.89 8.54
CA ASP A 22 2.75 2.48 9.53
C ASP A 22 1.41 2.89 8.88
N PHE A 23 0.57 1.90 8.66
CA PHE A 23 -0.77 2.03 8.10
C PHE A 23 -1.67 3.02 8.84
N ALA A 24 -1.44 3.25 10.14
CA ALA A 24 -2.22 4.21 10.92
C ALA A 24 -1.89 5.65 10.55
N SER A 25 -0.64 5.93 10.17
CA SER A 25 -0.17 7.27 9.78
C SER A 25 -0.43 7.60 8.31
N PHE A 26 -0.85 6.63 7.49
CA PHE A 26 -1.09 6.84 6.05
C PHE A 26 -1.98 8.06 5.74
N PRO A 27 -3.10 8.31 6.44
CA PRO A 27 -3.96 9.44 6.12
C PRO A 27 -3.30 10.82 6.33
N HIS A 28 -2.21 10.89 7.08
CA HIS A 28 -1.50 12.16 7.33
C HIS A 28 -0.61 12.58 6.15
N TRP A 29 -0.13 11.64 5.33
CA TRP A 29 0.79 11.93 4.23
C TRP A 29 0.29 11.44 2.87
N ASN A 30 -0.59 10.43 2.84
CA ASN A 30 -1.17 9.88 1.63
C ASN A 30 -2.58 10.46 1.42
N LEU A 31 -2.74 11.29 0.39
CA LEU A 31 -4.00 11.95 0.10
C LEU A 31 -5.08 11.02 -0.49
N PHE A 32 -4.70 9.82 -0.93
CA PHE A 32 -5.61 8.88 -1.58
C PHE A 32 -6.03 7.73 -0.66
N ILE A 33 -5.21 7.36 0.32
CA ILE A 33 -5.51 6.26 1.23
C ILE A 33 -6.04 6.81 2.54
N ARG A 34 -7.33 6.52 2.83
CA ARG A 34 -8.01 6.96 4.05
C ARG A 34 -7.81 6.01 5.21
N GLN A 35 -7.61 4.74 4.93
CA GLN A 35 -7.39 3.72 5.93
C GLN A 35 -6.79 2.47 5.29
N ILE A 36 -5.88 1.83 6.02
CA ILE A 36 -5.47 0.45 5.76
C ILE A 36 -5.64 -0.33 7.05
N SER A 37 -6.17 -1.54 6.95
CA SER A 37 -6.24 -2.49 8.05
C SER A 37 -5.79 -3.89 7.61
N GLY A 38 -5.32 -4.69 8.56
CA GLY A 38 -4.77 -6.02 8.32
C GLY A 38 -3.33 -6.15 8.83
N SER A 39 -2.78 -7.36 8.70
CA SER A 39 -1.42 -7.66 9.15
C SER A 39 -0.43 -7.52 8.01
N LEU A 40 0.72 -6.90 8.27
CA LEU A 40 1.85 -6.90 7.34
C LEU A 40 2.64 -8.21 7.49
N SER A 41 2.12 -9.27 6.90
CA SER A 41 2.78 -10.58 6.85
C SER A 41 2.49 -11.24 5.51
N GLU A 42 3.42 -12.05 5.00
CA GLU A 42 3.21 -12.77 3.74
C GLU A 42 1.92 -13.61 3.78
N GLY A 43 1.13 -13.54 2.72
CA GLY A 43 -0.17 -14.20 2.60
C GLY A 43 -1.33 -13.50 3.31
N ALA A 44 -1.09 -12.48 4.14
CA ALA A 44 -2.17 -11.73 4.78
C ALA A 44 -2.95 -10.88 3.78
N GLN A 45 -4.25 -10.70 4.03
CA GLN A 45 -5.10 -9.81 3.25
C GLN A 45 -5.25 -8.47 3.98
N LEU A 46 -4.96 -7.38 3.28
CA LEU A 46 -5.23 -6.03 3.76
C LEU A 46 -6.63 -5.59 3.30
N THR A 47 -7.18 -4.59 3.98
CA THR A 47 -8.35 -3.82 3.51
C THR A 47 -7.91 -2.38 3.33
N VAL A 48 -8.02 -1.86 2.12
CA VAL A 48 -7.60 -0.48 1.78
C VAL A 48 -8.82 0.33 1.39
N HIS A 49 -9.06 1.43 2.10
CA HIS A 49 -10.08 2.42 1.74
C HIS A 49 -9.40 3.53 0.91
N PHE A 50 -9.68 3.54 -0.39
CA PHE A 50 -9.03 4.41 -1.37
C PHE A 50 -10.02 5.44 -1.90
N GLN A 51 -9.63 6.72 -1.81
CA GLN A 51 -10.45 7.85 -2.21
C GLN A 51 -9.61 8.88 -2.99
N PRO A 52 -9.59 8.80 -4.32
CA PRO A 52 -9.04 9.87 -5.15
C PRO A 52 -9.83 11.18 -4.96
N PRO A 53 -9.19 12.33 -5.19
CA PRO A 53 -9.89 13.61 -5.24
C PRO A 53 -11.04 13.58 -6.25
N GLY A 54 -12.23 14.01 -5.81
CA GLY A 54 -13.43 14.08 -6.66
C GLY A 54 -14.04 12.73 -7.01
N ARG A 55 -13.67 11.63 -6.34
CA ARG A 55 -14.27 10.30 -6.53
C ARG A 55 -14.75 9.71 -5.21
N ASP A 56 -15.73 8.81 -5.33
CA ASP A 56 -16.20 8.02 -4.20
C ASP A 56 -15.13 7.07 -3.68
N ILE A 57 -15.32 6.63 -2.44
CA ILE A 57 -14.43 5.68 -1.78
C ILE A 57 -14.59 4.32 -2.46
N VAL A 58 -13.47 3.69 -2.80
CA VAL A 58 -13.38 2.32 -3.26
C VAL A 58 -12.61 1.51 -2.24
N THR A 59 -13.16 0.37 -1.84
CA THR A 59 -12.46 -0.59 -0.97
C THR A 59 -11.91 -1.74 -1.80
N PHE A 60 -10.62 -2.03 -1.66
CA PHE A 60 -10.01 -3.21 -2.26
C PHE A 60 -9.18 -3.98 -1.23
N ARG A 61 -8.89 -5.25 -1.53
CA ARG A 61 -8.33 -6.21 -0.58
C ARG A 61 -7.09 -6.91 -1.13
N PRO A 62 -5.91 -6.25 -1.11
CA PRO A 62 -4.69 -6.84 -1.64
C PRO A 62 -4.18 -7.93 -0.71
N THR A 63 -3.64 -9.01 -1.29
CA THR A 63 -2.89 -10.03 -0.53
C THR A 63 -1.42 -9.64 -0.50
N VAL A 64 -0.77 -9.64 0.65
CA VAL A 64 0.66 -9.38 0.75
C VAL A 64 1.43 -10.58 0.15
N ILE A 65 2.26 -10.34 -0.86
CA ILE A 65 3.03 -11.38 -1.56
C ILE A 65 4.39 -11.58 -0.90
N THR A 66 5.08 -10.49 -0.55
CA THR A 66 6.43 -10.55 0.01
C THR A 66 6.62 -9.42 1.00
N VAL A 67 7.24 -9.73 2.14
CA VAL A 67 7.66 -8.75 3.15
C VAL A 67 9.11 -9.05 3.54
N GLU A 68 10.04 -8.25 3.02
CA GLU A 68 11.43 -8.23 3.45
C GLU A 68 11.67 -6.88 4.16
N PRO A 69 11.73 -6.87 5.51
CA PRO A 69 11.89 -5.63 6.28
C PRO A 69 13.04 -4.76 5.76
N ASN A 70 12.81 -3.45 5.70
CA ASN A 70 13.76 -2.45 5.22
C ASN A 70 14.23 -2.62 3.77
N ARG A 71 13.57 -3.47 2.98
CA ARG A 71 14.01 -3.78 1.61
C ARG A 71 12.88 -3.82 0.61
N LYS A 72 11.80 -4.53 0.92
CA LYS A 72 10.82 -4.90 -0.11
C LYS A 72 9.47 -5.28 0.45
N LEU A 73 8.44 -4.63 -0.09
CA LEU A 73 7.04 -5.01 0.05
C LEU A 73 6.48 -5.26 -1.36
N ARG A 74 5.69 -6.31 -1.53
CA ARG A 74 4.97 -6.58 -2.79
C ARG A 74 3.51 -6.91 -2.53
N GLU A 75 2.61 -6.19 -3.19
CA GLU A 75 1.21 -6.55 -3.39
C GLU A 75 0.96 -7.07 -4.82
N PRO A 76 -0.14 -7.82 -5.07
CA PRO A 76 -0.55 -8.21 -6.41
C PRO A 76 -0.94 -6.97 -7.19
N ASN A 77 -0.64 -6.99 -8.49
CA ASN A 77 -1.06 -5.95 -9.41
C ASN A 77 -2.57 -5.66 -9.27
N ILE A 78 -2.94 -4.37 -9.22
CA ILE A 78 -4.31 -3.86 -9.09
C ILE A 78 -5.25 -4.40 -10.19
N GLU A 79 -4.73 -4.76 -11.37
CA GLU A 79 -5.51 -5.43 -12.42
C GLU A 79 -6.09 -6.81 -11.99
N ASN A 80 -5.43 -7.49 -11.04
CA ASN A 80 -5.85 -8.79 -10.52
C ASN A 80 -6.73 -8.68 -9.26
N GLN A 81 -7.02 -7.46 -8.80
CA GLN A 81 -7.82 -7.21 -7.61
C GLN A 81 -9.21 -6.80 -8.09
N GLY A 82 -10.11 -7.79 -8.14
CA GLY A 82 -11.37 -7.74 -8.86
C GLY A 82 -12.14 -6.43 -8.72
N ARG A 83 -12.64 -5.95 -9.87
CA ARG A 83 -13.87 -5.17 -9.93
C ARG A 83 -14.96 -5.99 -9.24
N THR A 84 -15.23 -5.71 -7.97
CA THR A 84 -16.56 -5.95 -7.43
C THR A 84 -17.50 -4.98 -8.13
N HIS A 85 -18.18 -5.49 -9.15
CA HIS A 85 -19.41 -4.92 -9.68
C HIS A 85 -20.52 -5.03 -8.64
#